data_AF-A0A962NKW0-F1
#
_entry.id   AF-A0A962NKW0-F1
#
_cell.length_a   1.000
_cell.length_b   1.000
_cell.length_c   1.000
_cell.angle_alpha   90.00
_cell.angle_beta   90.00
_cell.angle_gamma   90.00
#
_symmetry.space_group_name_H-M   'P 1'
#
loop_
_entity.id
_entity.type
_entity.pdbx_description
1 polymer ?
#
loop_
_entity_poly.entity_id
_entity_poly.type
_entity_poly.pdbx_seq_one_letter_code
_entity_poly.pdbx_strand_id
1 'polypeptide(L)'
;MRGFCLLCLLCLLWLARPLSAAETADSALILNSCATCHSATAGIPALPHHQADAILTQLHALRDGENTVMHRLLADLSAEELQAIARQLAATP
;
A
#
# COMPACT_ATOMS: atom_id res chain seq x y z
N MET A 1 -13.30 38.32 26.30
CA MET A 1 -12.67 37.04 26.72
C MET A 1 -13.24 35.79 26.02
N ARG A 2 -14.19 35.90 25.08
CA ARG A 2 -14.81 34.75 24.37
C ARG A 2 -14.16 34.37 23.02
N GLY A 3 -13.43 35.29 22.39
CA GLY A 3 -12.85 35.09 21.04
C GLY A 3 -11.56 34.25 21.00
N PHE A 4 -10.81 34.19 22.09
CA PHE A 4 -9.54 33.45 22.14
C PHE A 4 -9.75 31.92 22.16
N CYS A 5 -10.92 31.45 22.62
CA CYS A 5 -11.26 30.04 22.71
C CYS A 5 -11.63 29.43 21.34
N LEU A 6 -12.29 30.21 20.46
CA LEU A 6 -12.65 29.77 19.10
C LEU A 6 -11.44 29.64 18.17
N LEU A 7 -10.40 30.47 18.37
CA LEU A 7 -9.20 30.44 17.53
C LEU A 7 -8.34 29.19 17.77
N CYS A 8 -8.29 28.68 19.00
CA CYS A 8 -7.59 27.42 19.33
C CYS A 8 -8.28 26.19 18.72
N LEU A 9 -9.62 26.16 18.70
CA LEU A 9 -10.40 25.04 18.17
C LEU A 9 -10.25 24.86 16.66
N LEU A 10 -10.14 25.97 15.91
CA LEU A 10 -9.88 25.95 14.46
C LEU A 10 -8.46 25.47 14.11
N CYS A 11 -7.48 25.73 14.98
CA CYS A 11 -6.09 25.29 14.76
C CYS A 11 -5.92 23.77 14.92
N LEU A 12 -6.66 23.15 15.85
CA LEU A 12 -6.64 21.70 16.08
C LEU A 12 -7.25 20.89 14.92
N LEU A 13 -8.23 21.47 14.19
CA LEU A 13 -8.84 20.83 13.02
C LEU A 13 -7.92 20.83 11.78
N TRP A 14 -6.87 21.66 11.75
CA TRP A 14 -5.90 21.72 10.65
C TRP A 14 -4.71 20.75 10.80
N LEU A 15 -4.44 20.24 12.02
CA LEU A 15 -3.43 19.20 12.23
C LEU A 15 -3.95 17.79 11.92
N ALA A 16 -5.26 17.61 11.78
CA ALA A 16 -5.85 16.36 11.27
C ALA A 16 -5.68 16.29 9.74
N ARG A 17 -4.44 16.39 9.24
CA ARG A 17 -4.16 15.94 7.88
C ARG A 17 -4.35 14.44 7.87
N PRO A 18 -5.11 13.87 6.92
CA PRO A 18 -5.23 12.43 6.83
C PRO A 18 -3.83 11.88 6.60
N LEU A 19 -3.42 10.93 7.43
CA LEU A 19 -2.18 10.15 7.32
C LEU A 19 -1.98 9.57 5.90
N SER A 20 -3.09 9.48 5.15
CA SER A 20 -3.28 8.96 3.81
C SER A 20 -2.26 9.41 2.74
N ALA A 21 -1.67 10.61 2.84
CA ALA A 21 -0.73 11.07 1.80
C ALA A 21 0.66 10.42 1.91
N ALA A 22 1.11 10.12 3.14
CA ALA A 22 2.39 9.48 3.36
C ALA A 22 2.30 7.97 3.00
N GLU A 23 1.20 7.33 3.36
CA GLU A 23 0.94 5.91 3.10
C GLU A 23 0.87 5.61 1.58
N THR A 24 0.31 6.52 0.78
CA THR A 24 0.27 6.37 -0.68
C THR A 24 1.63 6.58 -1.35
N ALA A 25 2.47 7.47 -0.82
CA ALA A 25 3.80 7.73 -1.38
C ALA A 25 4.74 6.53 -1.16
N ASP A 26 4.64 5.91 0.01
CA ASP A 26 5.36 4.69 0.35
C ASP A 26 4.91 3.51 -0.53
N SER A 27 3.60 3.31 -0.66
CA SER A 27 3.01 2.28 -1.52
C SER A 27 3.40 2.44 -3.00
N ALA A 28 3.50 3.67 -3.49
CA ALA A 28 3.97 3.96 -4.85
C ALA A 28 5.45 3.59 -5.05
N LEU A 29 6.29 3.85 -4.05
CA LEU A 29 7.69 3.47 -4.06
C LEU A 29 7.84 1.95 -4.06
N ILE A 30 7.08 1.26 -3.20
CA ILE A 30 7.02 -0.21 -3.16
C ILE A 30 6.57 -0.75 -4.52
N LEU A 31 5.54 -0.18 -5.14
CA LEU A 31 5.06 -0.62 -6.45
C LEU A 31 6.09 -0.53 -7.56
N ASN A 32 6.90 0.54 -7.56
CA ASN A 32 7.98 0.68 -8.53
C ASN A 32 9.01 -0.46 -8.40
N SER A 33 9.23 -0.96 -7.18
CA SER A 33 10.07 -2.14 -6.96
C SER A 33 9.44 -3.41 -7.53
N CYS A 34 8.11 -3.57 -7.47
CA CYS A 34 7.41 -4.72 -8.05
C CYS A 34 7.61 -4.79 -9.57
N ALA A 35 7.54 -3.64 -10.24
CA ALA A 35 7.71 -3.56 -11.69
C ALA A 35 9.10 -4.00 -12.19
N THR A 36 10.13 -3.97 -11.32
CA THR A 36 11.49 -4.41 -11.68
C THR A 36 11.54 -5.87 -12.11
N CYS A 37 10.73 -6.73 -11.49
CA CYS A 37 10.65 -8.14 -11.84
C CYS A 37 9.43 -8.46 -12.72
N HIS A 38 8.30 -7.79 -12.48
CA HIS A 38 7.01 -8.15 -13.10
C HIS A 38 6.73 -7.47 -14.45
N SER A 39 7.64 -6.65 -14.98
CA SER A 39 7.48 -5.94 -16.27
C SER A 39 7.74 -6.80 -17.53
N ALA A 40 7.17 -8.01 -17.55
CA ALA A 40 7.30 -8.99 -18.64
C ALA A 40 8.68 -9.68 -18.76
N THR A 41 9.34 -9.93 -17.63
CA THR A 41 10.49 -10.83 -17.55
C THR A 41 10.04 -12.27 -17.80
N ALA A 42 10.74 -13.02 -18.66
CA ALA A 42 10.40 -14.41 -18.96
C ALA A 42 10.40 -15.27 -17.68
N GLY A 43 9.28 -15.96 -17.41
CA GLY A 43 9.12 -16.82 -16.24
C GLY A 43 8.61 -16.13 -14.98
N ILE A 44 8.46 -14.80 -14.97
CA ILE A 44 7.80 -14.06 -13.89
C ILE A 44 6.40 -13.65 -14.37
N PRO A 45 5.32 -13.98 -13.63
CA PRO A 45 3.97 -13.59 -14.02
C PRO A 45 3.83 -12.06 -14.01
N ALA A 46 3.05 -11.51 -14.93
CA ALA A 46 2.68 -10.09 -14.87
C ALA A 46 1.91 -9.79 -13.58
N LEU A 47 1.96 -8.54 -13.13
CA LEU A 47 1.14 -8.11 -11.99
C LEU A 47 -0.35 -8.30 -12.31
N PRO A 48 -1.14 -8.80 -11.36
CA PRO A 48 -2.55 -9.09 -11.58
C PRO A 48 -3.39 -7.81 -11.67
N HIS A 49 -4.22 -7.72 -12.72
CA HIS A 49 -5.28 -6.72 -12.85
C HIS A 49 -6.59 -7.23 -12.25
N HIS A 50 -6.57 -7.53 -10.95
CA HIS A 50 -7.73 -8.02 -10.21
C HIS A 50 -8.28 -6.96 -9.23
N GLN A 51 -9.44 -7.24 -8.66
CA GLN A 51 -10.00 -6.44 -7.58
C GLN A 51 -9.07 -6.48 -6.36
N ALA A 52 -9.00 -5.37 -5.61
CA ALA A 52 -8.07 -5.23 -4.49
C ALA A 52 -8.15 -6.39 -3.48
N ASP A 53 -9.35 -6.90 -3.16
CA ASP A 53 -9.53 -8.01 -2.22
C ASP A 53 -8.88 -9.33 -2.71
N ALA A 54 -8.95 -9.59 -4.01
CA ALA A 54 -8.32 -10.77 -4.61
C ALA A 54 -6.80 -10.64 -4.59
N ILE A 55 -6.28 -9.45 -4.90
CA ILE A 55 -4.83 -9.16 -4.82
C ILE A 55 -4.35 -9.31 -3.38
N LEU A 56 -5.07 -8.76 -2.41
CA LEU A 56 -4.73 -8.86 -0.99
C LEU A 56 -4.71 -10.30 -0.51
N THR A 57 -5.71 -11.10 -0.89
CA THR A 57 -5.75 -12.53 -0.57
C THR A 57 -4.52 -13.26 -1.10
N GLN A 58 -4.10 -12.95 -2.33
CA GLN A 58 -2.91 -13.54 -2.94
C GLN A 58 -1.62 -13.08 -2.27
N LEU A 59 -1.50 -11.79 -1.90
CA LEU A 59 -0.36 -11.27 -1.17
C LEU A 59 -0.19 -11.97 0.19
N HIS A 60 -1.28 -12.17 0.93
CA HIS A 60 -1.25 -12.96 2.17
C HIS A 60 -0.82 -14.40 1.92
N ALA A 61 -1.38 -15.08 0.91
CA ALA A 61 -1.01 -16.45 0.59
C ALA A 61 0.47 -16.60 0.21
N LEU A 62 1.04 -15.62 -0.48
CA LEU A 62 2.46 -15.60 -0.84
C LEU A 62 3.36 -15.28 0.35
N ARG A 63 2.95 -14.36 1.22
CA ARG A 63 3.69 -14.03 2.45
C ARG A 63 3.69 -15.19 3.44
N ASP A 64 2.55 -15.85 3.62
CA ASP A 64 2.38 -16.85 4.68
C ASP A 64 2.63 -18.30 4.16
N GLY A 65 2.86 -18.46 2.85
CA GLY A 65 3.05 -19.74 2.18
C GLY A 65 4.51 -20.18 2.02
N GLU A 66 4.76 -20.98 0.98
CA GLU A 66 6.07 -21.57 0.68
C GLU A 66 7.19 -20.52 0.53
N ASN A 67 8.42 -20.90 0.90
CA ASN A 67 9.59 -20.03 0.85
C ASN A 67 10.05 -19.77 -0.60
N THR A 68 9.32 -18.90 -1.27
CA THR A 68 9.57 -18.40 -2.62
C THR A 68 10.30 -17.05 -2.58
N VAL A 69 10.68 -16.53 -3.75
CA VAL A 69 11.16 -15.14 -3.85
C VAL A 69 10.09 -14.15 -3.36
N MET A 70 8.83 -14.36 -3.72
CA MET A 70 7.74 -13.50 -3.26
C MET A 70 7.54 -13.57 -1.75
N HIS A 71 7.63 -14.76 -1.14
CA HIS A 71 7.58 -14.90 0.32
C HIS A 71 8.63 -13.99 1.00
N ARG A 72 9.89 -14.07 0.55
CA ARG A 72 10.98 -13.25 1.13
C ARG A 72 10.79 -11.75 0.92
N LEU A 73 10.18 -11.33 -0.19
CA LEU A 73 9.89 -9.92 -0.46
C LEU A 73 8.75 -9.39 0.41
N LEU A 74 7.78 -10.24 0.74
CA LEU A 74 6.58 -9.86 1.49
C LEU A 74 6.70 -10.08 3.00
N ALA A 75 7.70 -10.86 3.46
CA ALA A 75 7.83 -11.31 4.84
C ALA A 75 7.87 -10.16 5.87
N ASP A 76 8.51 -9.04 5.50
CA ASP A 76 8.67 -7.88 6.38
C ASP A 76 7.54 -6.85 6.24
N LEU A 77 6.57 -7.08 5.35
CA LEU A 77 5.45 -6.16 5.14
C LEU A 77 4.29 -6.42 6.10
N SER A 78 3.83 -5.35 6.73
CA SER A 78 2.63 -5.31 7.56
C SER A 78 1.36 -5.58 6.76
N ALA A 79 0.28 -5.94 7.45
CA ALA A 79 -1.02 -6.15 6.81
C ALA A 79 -1.54 -4.86 6.16
N GLU A 80 -1.27 -3.72 6.78
CA GLU A 80 -1.63 -2.40 6.31
C GLU A 80 -0.90 -2.05 5.00
N GLU A 81 0.40 -2.34 4.92
CA GLU A 81 1.19 -2.17 3.70
C GLU A 81 0.68 -3.08 2.57
N LEU A 82 0.40 -4.36 2.84
CA LEU A 82 -0.18 -5.26 1.85
C LEU A 82 -1.53 -4.75 1.33
N GLN A 83 -2.37 -4.21 2.22
CA GLN A 83 -3.65 -3.63 1.84
C GLN A 83 -3.47 -2.38 0.95
N ALA A 84 -2.48 -1.54 1.27
CA ALA A 84 -2.19 -0.35 0.48
C ALA A 84 -1.66 -0.72 -0.92
N ILE A 85 -0.76 -1.69 -1.01
CA ILE A 85 -0.26 -2.25 -2.28
C ILE A 85 -1.42 -2.82 -3.10
N ALA A 86 -2.29 -3.62 -2.49
CA ALA A 86 -3.42 -4.25 -3.19
C ALA A 86 -4.39 -3.21 -3.79
N ARG A 87 -4.73 -2.17 -3.02
CA ARG A 87 -5.57 -1.06 -3.51
C ARG A 87 -4.92 -0.34 -4.68
N GLN A 88 -3.61 -0.13 -4.62
CA GLN A 88 -2.91 0.65 -5.63
C GLN A 88 -2.64 -0.15 -6.92
N LEU A 89 -2.36 -1.46 -6.82
CA LEU A 89 -2.34 -2.37 -7.97
C LEU A 89 -3.69 -2.40 -8.69
N ALA A 90 -4.79 -2.53 -7.94
CA ALA A 90 -6.13 -2.54 -8.53
C ALA A 90 -6.52 -1.21 -9.21
N ALA A 91 -5.92 -0.10 -8.78
CA ALA A 91 -6.12 1.22 -9.38
C ALA A 91 -5.22 1.48 -10.61
N THR A 92 -4.21 0.63 -10.85
CA THR A 92 -3.29 0.76 -11.97
C THR A 92 -3.82 -0.06 -13.16
N PRO A 93 -3.93 0.53 -14.37
CA PRO A 93 -4.54 -0.12 -15.54
C PRO A 93 -3.69 -1.23 -16.15
#